data_AF-A0A1Y2DAX4-F1
#
_entry.id   AF-A0A1Y2DAX4-F1
#
_cell.length_a   1.000
_cell.length_b   1.000
_cell.length_c   1.000
_cell.angle_alpha   90.00
_cell.angle_beta   90.00
_cell.angle_gamma   90.00
#
_symmetry.space_group_name_H-M   'P 1'
#
loop_
_entity.id
_entity.type
_entity.pdbx_description
1 polymer ?
#
loop_
_entity_poly.entity_id
_entity_poly.type
_entity_poly.pdbx_seq_one_letter_code
_entity_poly.pdbx_strand_id
1 'polypeptide(L)'
;MFSPGDLWARSPASTLFSQEEMDAIVSKQNVRAPVAAHAQEPETVIMVARVGVTTVEHGFAPSDERLQAMNDTTSYFPPPCLS
;
A
#
# COMPACT_ATOMS: atom_id res chain seq x y z
N MET A 1 17.85 1.01 -22.33
CA MET A 1 16.56 1.51 -21.83
C MET A 1 15.57 0.36 -21.95
N PHE A 2 14.91 -0.04 -20.86
CA PHE A 2 13.96 -1.16 -20.89
C PHE A 2 12.65 -0.73 -21.53
N SER A 3 11.97 -1.63 -22.24
CA SER A 3 10.62 -1.33 -22.71
C SER A 3 9.63 -1.35 -21.53
N PRO A 4 8.49 -0.65 -21.60
CA PRO A 4 7.46 -0.73 -20.56
C PRO A 4 7.03 -2.17 -20.26
N GLY A 5 6.92 -3.03 -21.28
CA GLY A 5 6.59 -4.45 -21.12
C GLY A 5 7.63 -5.23 -20.32
N ASP A 6 8.92 -4.91 -20.49
CA ASP A 6 10.02 -5.55 -19.75
C ASP A 6 10.04 -5.15 -18.26
N LEU A 7 9.53 -3.97 -17.92
CA LEU A 7 9.43 -3.52 -16.53
C LEU A 7 8.34 -4.29 -15.78
N TRP A 8 7.17 -4.45 -16.38
CA TRP A 8 6.07 -5.24 -15.80
C TRP A 8 6.42 -6.72 -15.65
N ALA A 9 7.12 -7.31 -16.62
CA ALA A 9 7.57 -8.70 -16.55
C ALA A 9 8.61 -8.95 -15.44
N ARG A 10 9.34 -7.91 -15.02
CA ARG A 10 10.38 -7.98 -13.98
C ARG A 10 9.86 -7.67 -12.58
N SER A 11 8.71 -7.03 -12.47
CA SER A 11 8.05 -6.67 -11.21
C SER A 11 6.57 -7.01 -11.30
N PRO A 12 6.20 -8.30 -11.25
CA PRO A 12 4.79 -8.68 -11.27
C PRO A 12 4.06 -8.02 -10.09
N ALA A 13 2.82 -7.60 -10.34
CA ALA A 13 1.92 -7.09 -9.30
C ALA A 13 1.54 -8.23 -8.36
N SER A 14 2.39 -8.45 -7.36
CA SER A 14 2.27 -9.52 -6.37
C SER A 14 2.28 -8.93 -4.96
N THR A 15 1.42 -9.45 -4.10
CA THR A 15 1.46 -9.15 -2.67
C THR A 15 2.77 -9.66 -2.08
N LEU A 16 3.50 -8.78 -1.39
CA LEU A 16 4.84 -9.08 -0.86
C LEU A 16 4.85 -9.68 0.55
N PHE A 17 3.86 -9.34 1.36
CA PHE A 17 3.75 -9.78 2.75
C PHE A 17 2.42 -10.49 2.98
N SER A 18 2.48 -11.55 3.76
CA SER A 18 1.29 -12.20 4.30
C SER A 18 0.58 -11.32 5.33
N GLN A 19 -0.68 -11.66 5.62
CA GLN A 19 -1.45 -11.01 6.66
C GLN A 19 -0.75 -11.10 8.02
N GLU A 20 -0.21 -12.27 8.36
CA GLU A 20 0.49 -12.53 9.64
C GLU A 20 1.74 -11.65 9.79
N GLU A 21 2.51 -11.46 8.71
CA GLU A 21 3.67 -10.58 8.71
C GLU A 21 3.27 -9.11 8.91
N MET A 22 2.20 -8.67 8.25
CA MET A 22 1.70 -7.31 8.39
C MET A 22 1.16 -7.03 9.79
N ASP A 23 0.42 -7.97 10.37
CA ASP A 23 -0.04 -7.88 11.76
C ASP A 23 1.15 -7.81 12.73
N ALA A 24 2.20 -8.60 12.49
CA ALA A 24 3.43 -8.56 13.29
C ALA A 24 4.22 -7.25 13.14
N ILE A 25 4.17 -6.59 11.98
CA ILE A 25 4.80 -5.29 11.75
C ILE A 25 4.05 -4.19 12.51
N VAL A 26 2.72 -4.13 12.36
CA VAL A 26 1.90 -3.07 12.97
C VAL A 26 1.75 -3.27 14.48
N SER A 27 1.72 -4.51 14.96
CA SER A 27 1.58 -4.81 16.40
C SER A 27 2.80 -4.43 17.25
N LYS A 28 3.89 -3.91 16.69
CA LYS A 28 5.07 -3.49 17.48
C LYS A 28 4.75 -2.24 18.31
N GLN A 29 4.08 -2.45 19.45
CA GLN A 29 3.68 -1.44 20.43
C GLN A 29 4.85 -0.67 21.07
N ASN A 30 6.10 -1.15 20.90
CA ASN A 30 7.29 -0.57 21.53
C ASN A 30 8.05 0.43 20.63
N VAL A 31 7.63 0.61 19.38
CA VAL A 31 8.23 1.61 18.49
C VAL A 31 7.34 2.86 18.48
N ARG A 32 7.90 4.02 18.81
CA ARG A 32 7.21 5.33 18.66
C ARG A 32 7.26 5.83 17.21
N ALA A 33 7.18 4.92 16.24
CA ALA A 33 7.31 5.22 14.83
C ALA A 33 6.06 4.73 14.08
N PRO A 34 5.42 5.60 13.27
CA PRO A 34 4.32 5.18 12.42
C PRO A 34 4.79 4.19 11.36
N VAL A 35 3.89 3.32 10.91
CA VAL A 35 4.16 2.37 9.82
C VAL A 35 3.67 2.98 8.51
N ALA A 36 4.56 3.08 7.52
CA ALA A 36 4.22 3.44 6.15
C ALA A 36 4.26 2.18 5.27
N ALA A 37 3.26 2.01 4.41
CA ALA A 37 3.20 0.90 3.46
C ALA A 37 3.12 1.40 2.02
N HIS A 38 3.98 0.84 1.16
CA HIS A 38 3.91 1.03 -0.29
C HIS A 38 2.95 0.00 -0.89
N ALA A 39 1.84 0.46 -1.48
CA ALA A 39 0.83 -0.41 -2.08
C ALA A 39 0.19 0.25 -3.31
N GLN A 40 0.02 -0.53 -4.39
CA GLN A 40 -0.54 -0.02 -5.66
C GLN A 40 -1.86 -0.70 -6.02
N GLU A 41 -1.96 -2.02 -5.87
CA GLU A 41 -3.16 -2.79 -6.23
C GLU A 41 -4.27 -2.68 -5.16
N PRO A 42 -5.56 -2.65 -5.54
CA PRO A 42 -6.67 -2.45 -4.61
C PRO A 42 -6.64 -3.40 -3.41
N GLU A 43 -6.41 -4.69 -3.64
CA GLU A 43 -6.42 -5.71 -2.59
C GLU A 43 -5.29 -5.48 -1.59
N THR A 44 -4.12 -5.07 -2.08
CA THR A 44 -2.98 -4.75 -1.22
C THR A 44 -3.21 -3.46 -0.42
N VAL A 45 -3.82 -2.44 -1.04
CA VAL A 45 -4.17 -1.19 -0.36
C VAL A 45 -5.20 -1.45 0.74
N ILE A 46 -6.23 -2.26 0.47
CA ILE A 46 -7.25 -2.64 1.46
C ILE A 46 -6.62 -3.42 2.61
N MET A 47 -5.75 -4.39 2.32
CA MET A 47 -5.08 -5.19 3.34
C MET A 47 -4.23 -4.32 4.27
N VAL A 48 -3.36 -3.45 3.73
CA VAL A 48 -2.49 -2.60 4.54
C VAL A 48 -3.27 -1.54 5.34
N ALA A 49 -4.35 -1.00 4.77
CA ALA A 49 -5.22 -0.06 5.49
C ALA A 49 -5.90 -0.76 6.69
N ARG A 50 -6.42 -1.97 6.49
CA ARG A 50 -7.12 -2.73 7.55
C ARG A 50 -6.23 -3.12 8.72
N VAL A 51 -4.94 -3.40 8.48
CA VAL A 51 -4.01 -3.71 9.58
C VAL A 51 -3.60 -2.49 10.39
N GLY A 52 -3.96 -1.28 9.96
CA GLY A 52 -3.72 -0.05 10.71
C GLY A 52 -2.35 0.58 10.47
N VAL A 53 -1.82 0.46 9.25
CA VAL A 53 -0.67 1.31 8.86
C VAL A 53 -1.05 2.79 9.01
N THR A 54 -0.09 3.64 9.31
CA THR A 54 -0.32 5.08 9.46
C THR A 54 -0.44 5.76 8.11
N THR A 55 0.39 5.37 7.14
CA THR A 55 0.32 5.89 5.78
C THR A 55 0.37 4.79 4.71
N VAL A 56 -0.37 5.02 3.62
CA VAL A 56 -0.30 4.25 2.38
C VAL A 56 0.26 5.15 1.28
N GLU A 57 1.28 4.66 0.57
CA GLU A 57 1.93 5.35 -0.54
C GLU A 57 1.37 4.88 -1.90
N HIS A 58 1.25 5.80 -2.88
CA HIS A 58 0.74 5.62 -4.25
C HIS A 58 -0.74 5.34 -4.44
N GLY A 59 -1.29 4.22 -3.92
CA GLY A 59 -2.73 3.91 -4.00
C GLY A 59 -3.36 4.02 -5.41
N PHE A 60 -2.66 3.55 -6.44
CA PHE A 60 -2.88 3.93 -7.85
C PHE A 60 -4.20 3.43 -8.48
N ALA A 61 -4.85 2.42 -7.91
CA ALA A 61 -6.02 1.80 -8.51
C ALA A 61 -7.37 2.39 -8.03
N PRO A 62 -8.28 2.80 -8.94
CA PRO A 62 -9.60 3.31 -8.57
C PRO A 62 -10.51 2.17 -8.07
N SER A 63 -11.02 2.29 -6.84
CA SER A 63 -12.05 1.43 -6.26
C SER A 63 -12.75 2.15 -5.11
N ASP A 64 -14.07 2.03 -5.01
CA ASP A 64 -14.86 2.61 -3.91
C ASP A 64 -14.53 1.95 -2.57
N GLU A 65 -14.27 0.63 -2.58
CA GLU A 65 -13.88 -0.13 -1.38
C GLU A 65 -12.52 0.34 -0.85
N ARG A 66 -11.60 0.72 -1.75
CA ARG A 66 -10.32 1.31 -1.39
C ARG A 66 -10.52 2.65 -0.65
N LEU A 67 -11.33 3.54 -1.21
CA LEU A 67 -11.59 4.86 -0.62
C LEU A 67 -12.19 4.73 0.79
N GLN A 68 -13.09 3.78 0.98
CA GLN A 68 -13.66 3.49 2.29
C GLN A 68 -12.61 2.97 3.27
N ALA A 69 -11.75 2.03 2.86
CA ALA A 69 -10.68 1.50 3.70
C ALA A 69 -9.63 2.57 4.08
N MET A 70 -9.37 3.52 3.18
CA MET A 70 -8.40 4.60 3.39
C MET A 70 -8.95 5.75 4.24
N ASN A 71 -10.27 5.87 4.49
CA ASN A 71 -10.82 6.93 5.33
C ASN A 71 -10.32 6.88 6.78
N ASP A 72 -9.93 5.70 7.26
CA ASP A 72 -9.40 5.50 8.60
C ASP A 72 -7.85 5.63 8.66
N THR A 73 -7.19 5.86 7.52
CA THR A 73 -5.72 5.90 7.38
C THR A 73 -5.24 7.20 6.72
N THR A 74 -4.14 7.80 7.20
CA THR A 74 -3.59 9.00 6.56
C THR A 74 -2.90 8.64 5.26
N SER A 75 -3.57 8.83 4.14
CA SER A 75 -3.00 8.48 2.84
C SER A 75 -2.06 9.59 2.34
N TYR A 76 -0.78 9.26 2.10
CA TYR A 76 0.17 10.19 1.52
C TYR A 76 0.38 9.82 0.05
N PHE A 77 -0.10 10.69 -0.84
CA PHE A 77 0.13 10.58 -2.27
C PHE A 77 1.28 11.53 -2.64
N PRO A 78 2.51 11.05 -2.89
CA PRO A 78 3.51 11.89 -3.50
C PRO A 78 3.06 12.25 -4.94
N PRO A 79 2.99 13.54 -5.33
CA PRO A 79 2.65 13.93 -6.70
C PRO A 79 3.77 13.46 -7.65
N PRO A 80 3.45 12.73 -8.75
CA PRO A 80 2.83 13.32 -9.93
C PRO A 80 1.77 12.42 -10.62
N CYS A 81 0.83 11.82 -9.87
CA CYS A 81 -0.18 10.90 -10.43
C CYS A 81 -1.54 11.56 -10.75
N LEU A 82 -1.62 12.90 -10.71
CA LEU A 82 -2.75 13.68 -11.21
C LEU A 82 -2.29 14.48 -12.43
N SER A 83 -2.57 13.96 -13.62
CA SER A 83 -2.55 14.69 -14.90
C SER A 83 -3.79 14.37 -15.68
#